data_AF-A0A9P5K0G2-F1
#
_entry.id   AF-A0A9P5K0G2-F1
#
_cell.length_a   1.000
_cell.length_b   1.000
_cell.length_c   1.000
_cell.angle_alpha   90.00
_cell.angle_beta   90.00
_cell.angle_gamma   90.00
#
_symmetry.space_group_name_H-M   'P 1'
#
loop_
_entity.id
_entity.type
_entity.pdbx_description
1 polymer ?
#
loop_
_entity_poly.entity_id
_entity_poly.type
_entity_poly.pdbx_seq_one_letter_code
_entity_poly.pdbx_strand_id
1 'polypeptide(L)'
;MSSTIPYETASTTADQPLANLLFDYPDADIILRSHGRHFRVPKTFIVNNSPILGELIRRTLGSPNDANAEASLPVVQLPDSSEILRCLLTFIFPVTPLVPSTPEEIMELLSVAQTYQMDSVLTHIRDRIARRNSLPTSLEPALHIYALAQKYGLRPEALRTARTVLNYPMTIEDFDNKLDIMPGAALYELWKYHERVRTILASDLKEFRMFCAGGTVTGLRCTKLSSSQIPYWLDQYIESIGKSPNLFDYAELNIAMARHTKDMASQPRCECASIPSHTIRDFWDALGSIVDDSFERAKSALSLVREREDFRAQIDSSQYKSFDIPDGNFIIRSSDNVNFHVHKSVLAMASPFFKDLLSLPQPPDSEFVNGLPVVQLSESAELLNSLISILYPIRTVIPNSYEKLLYLLAACQKYEMVSVQTFIRSEVMRGGEFPAPQGAEAFTAYAIASSKGLIPEMENAARQTLNYPMTFEFLGEGLRLFEGWALCDLVNFRRRCRDNLVTCLDSYLKLKPPGPSRIWLSCPEATSMAYRNRVLPTWLNELLSRNQNSLKLQKFTSPLDIHSRTRGEYFVALRSHGNCNSCLGVHITNG
;
A
#
# COMPACT_ATOMS: atom_id res chain seq x y z
N MET A 1 -29.72 56.07 24.70
CA MET A 1 -28.90 56.71 23.66
C MET A 1 -27.89 55.66 23.22
N SER A 2 -28.28 54.79 22.28
CA SER A 2 -28.02 54.91 20.83
C SER A 2 -26.54 54.60 20.54
N SER A 3 -26.11 53.66 19.70
CA SER A 3 -26.77 52.93 18.62
C SER A 3 -25.96 51.66 18.33
N THR A 4 -26.65 50.54 18.15
CA THR A 4 -26.20 49.35 17.42
C THR A 4 -25.87 49.70 15.97
N ILE A 5 -24.76 49.19 15.44
CA ILE A 5 -24.47 49.11 14.00
C ILE A 5 -24.35 47.61 13.66
N PRO A 6 -25.03 47.08 12.64
CA PRO A 6 -25.01 45.66 12.32
C PRO A 6 -23.74 45.26 11.57
N TYR A 7 -23.21 44.07 11.89
CA TYR A 7 -22.23 43.36 11.07
C TYR A 7 -22.92 42.90 9.78
N GLU A 8 -22.70 43.62 8.68
CA GLU A 8 -23.01 43.14 7.33
C GLU A 8 -21.99 42.06 6.94
N THR A 9 -22.52 40.86 6.73
CA THR A 9 -21.86 39.78 6.00
C THR A 9 -21.64 40.21 4.56
N ALA A 10 -20.45 40.69 4.23
CA ALA A 10 -20.01 40.88 2.86
C ALA A 10 -19.78 39.50 2.21
N SER A 11 -20.81 39.03 1.50
CA SER A 11 -20.71 38.01 0.47
C SER A 11 -19.76 38.51 -0.63
N THR A 12 -18.55 37.98 -0.68
CA THR A 12 -17.56 38.26 -1.74
C THR A 12 -17.95 37.50 -3.01
N THR A 13 -18.85 38.08 -3.81
CA THR A 13 -19.20 37.64 -5.17
C THR A 13 -18.61 38.56 -6.26
N ALA A 14 -17.59 39.36 -5.93
CA ALA A 14 -17.07 40.40 -6.84
C ALA A 14 -15.71 40.11 -7.51
N ASP A 15 -15.00 39.01 -7.20
CA ASP A 15 -13.66 38.72 -7.75
C ASP A 15 -13.64 37.87 -9.04
N GLN A 16 -14.79 37.41 -9.53
CA GLN A 16 -14.86 36.51 -10.69
C GLN A 16 -14.58 37.13 -12.09
N PRO A 17 -14.80 38.43 -12.40
CA PRO A 17 -14.62 38.92 -13.77
C PRO A 17 -13.15 39.09 -14.20
N LEU A 18 -12.25 39.44 -13.27
CA LEU A 18 -10.84 39.73 -13.55
C LEU A 18 -9.98 38.48 -13.71
N ALA A 19 -10.33 37.38 -13.03
CA ALA A 19 -9.62 36.10 -13.14
C ALA A 19 -9.70 35.50 -14.57
N ASN A 20 -10.74 35.84 -15.33
CA ASN A 20 -10.96 35.37 -16.71
C ASN A 20 -10.08 36.08 -17.77
N LEU A 21 -9.38 37.17 -17.41
CA LEU A 21 -8.50 37.93 -18.31
C LEU A 21 -7.01 37.66 -18.05
N LEU A 22 -6.68 36.83 -17.05
CA LEU A 22 -5.31 36.46 -16.77
C LEU A 22 -4.79 35.60 -17.92
N PHE A 23 -3.78 36.11 -18.65
CA PHE A 23 -3.19 35.51 -19.87
C PHE A 23 -4.02 35.69 -21.16
N ASP A 24 -4.54 36.90 -21.39
CA ASP A 24 -5.02 37.36 -22.70
C ASP A 24 -4.14 38.49 -23.24
N TYR A 25 -2.95 38.15 -23.74
CA TYR A 25 -2.00 39.14 -24.26
C TYR A 25 -2.40 39.60 -25.68
N PRO A 26 -2.41 40.91 -25.95
CA PRO A 26 -2.76 41.44 -27.27
C PRO A 26 -1.77 41.01 -28.36
N ASP A 27 -0.47 40.92 -28.01
CA ASP A 27 0.61 40.51 -28.91
C ASP A 27 0.90 38.99 -28.82
N ALA A 28 -0.08 38.19 -28.38
CA ALA A 28 0.08 36.74 -28.32
C ALA A 28 0.28 36.15 -29.73
N ASP A 29 1.26 35.26 -29.87
CA ASP A 29 1.56 34.54 -31.10
C ASP A 29 1.19 33.05 -31.03
N ILE A 30 0.52 32.63 -29.94
CA ILE A 30 -0.03 31.29 -29.73
C ILE A 30 -1.25 31.31 -28.79
N ILE A 31 -2.16 30.35 -28.97
CA ILE A 31 -3.25 30.04 -28.04
C ILE A 31 -3.03 28.65 -27.43
N LEU A 32 -2.92 28.57 -26.11
CA LEU A 32 -2.97 27.31 -25.38
C LEU A 32 -4.43 27.01 -25.02
N ARG A 33 -4.95 25.86 -25.46
CA ARG A 33 -6.31 25.42 -25.18
C ARG A 33 -6.30 24.24 -24.21
N SER A 34 -7.13 24.32 -23.17
CA SER A 34 -7.34 23.25 -22.20
C SER A 34 -8.78 23.25 -21.71
N HIS A 35 -9.44 22.09 -21.77
CA HIS A 35 -10.80 21.87 -21.23
C HIS A 35 -11.81 23.01 -21.49
N GLY A 36 -11.77 23.60 -22.69
CA GLY A 36 -12.69 24.68 -23.10
C GLY A 36 -12.23 26.11 -22.78
N ARG A 37 -11.14 26.30 -22.01
CA ARG A 37 -10.50 27.61 -21.80
C ARG A 37 -9.33 27.85 -22.75
N HIS A 38 -9.13 29.11 -23.12
CA HIS A 38 -8.06 29.58 -24.01
C HIS A 38 -7.16 30.56 -23.25
N PHE A 39 -5.85 30.39 -23.40
CA PHE A 39 -4.83 31.32 -22.90
C PHE A 39 -4.05 31.87 -24.09
N ARG A 40 -4.12 33.18 -24.33
CA ARG A 40 -3.44 33.87 -25.43
C ARG A 40 -2.13 34.42 -24.88
N VAL A 41 -1.01 33.77 -25.20
CA VAL A 41 0.29 34.06 -24.60
C VAL A 41 1.41 34.18 -25.65
N PRO A 42 2.50 34.89 -25.35
CA PRO A 42 3.71 34.84 -26.18
C PRO A 42 4.44 33.49 -26.02
N LYS A 43 4.70 32.80 -27.14
CA LYS A 43 5.35 31.47 -27.18
C LYS A 43 6.79 31.50 -26.69
N THR A 44 7.48 32.63 -26.78
CA THR A 44 8.89 32.78 -26.36
C THR A 44 9.09 32.41 -24.90
N PHE A 45 8.19 32.85 -24.02
CA PHE A 45 8.23 32.50 -22.60
C PHE A 45 8.01 31.01 -22.35
N ILE A 46 7.14 30.38 -23.13
CA ILE A 46 6.86 28.94 -23.02
C ILE A 46 8.05 28.11 -23.51
N VAL A 47 8.56 28.40 -24.71
CA VAL A 47 9.67 27.66 -25.35
C VAL A 47 10.95 27.74 -24.51
N ASN A 48 11.22 28.91 -23.91
CA ASN A 48 12.41 29.09 -23.07
C ASN A 48 12.34 28.32 -21.74
N ASN A 49 11.15 27.97 -21.27
CA ASN A 49 10.94 27.27 -20.01
C ASN A 49 10.57 25.79 -20.19
N SER A 50 10.21 25.35 -21.40
CA SER A 50 9.81 23.97 -21.67
C SER A 50 10.28 23.51 -23.06
N PRO A 51 11.21 22.53 -23.14
CA PRO A 51 11.60 21.94 -24.41
C PRO A 51 10.48 21.10 -25.03
N ILE A 52 9.66 20.43 -24.22
CA ILE A 52 8.54 19.58 -24.68
C ILE A 52 7.45 20.42 -25.33
N LEU A 53 7.02 21.50 -24.66
CA LEU A 53 6.04 22.41 -25.25
C LEU A 53 6.65 23.12 -26.46
N GLY A 54 7.94 23.48 -26.44
CA GLY A 54 8.61 24.06 -27.60
C GLY A 54 8.56 23.14 -28.83
N GLU A 55 8.79 21.84 -28.65
CA GLU A 55 8.68 20.85 -29.73
C GLU A 55 7.24 20.68 -30.21
N LEU A 56 6.27 20.61 -29.28
CA LEU A 56 4.84 20.53 -29.63
C LEU A 56 4.42 21.73 -30.48
N ILE A 57 4.78 22.94 -30.05
CA ILE A 57 4.51 24.19 -30.78
C ILE A 57 5.16 24.14 -32.17
N ARG A 58 6.40 23.68 -32.28
CA ARG A 58 7.12 23.55 -33.56
C ARG A 58 6.41 22.58 -34.51
N ARG A 59 5.91 21.44 -34.01
CA ARG A 59 5.14 20.47 -34.81
C ARG A 59 3.80 21.04 -35.26
N THR A 60 3.09 21.78 -34.41
CA THR A 60 1.83 22.44 -34.77
C THR A 60 2.04 23.53 -35.82
N LEU A 61 3.21 24.18 -35.82
CA LEU A 61 3.62 25.14 -36.86
C LEU A 61 4.18 24.46 -38.13
N GLY A 62 4.42 23.15 -38.10
CA GLY A 62 5.07 22.37 -39.16
C GLY A 62 4.08 21.57 -40.02
N SER A 63 3.28 22.25 -40.84
CA SER A 63 2.72 21.72 -42.09
C SER A 63 2.64 22.86 -43.11
N PRO A 64 3.60 22.98 -44.05
CA PRO A 64 3.59 24.03 -45.06
C PRO A 64 2.75 23.60 -46.27
N ASN A 65 1.48 23.28 -46.05
CA ASN A 65 0.49 23.10 -47.12
C ASN A 65 -0.86 23.58 -46.60
N ASP A 66 -1.03 24.89 -46.53
CA ASP A 66 -2.30 25.57 -46.84
C ASP A 66 -2.00 27.07 -46.93
N ALA A 67 -1.87 27.54 -48.16
CA ALA A 67 -1.62 28.93 -48.51
C ALA A 67 -2.85 29.83 -48.29
N ASN A 68 -3.64 29.61 -47.23
CA ASN A 68 -4.93 30.30 -47.02
C ASN A 68 -5.36 30.44 -45.54
N ALA A 69 -4.46 30.80 -44.63
CA ALA A 69 -4.80 31.07 -43.23
C ALA A 69 -4.46 32.52 -42.80
N GLU A 70 -5.17 33.51 -43.37
CA GLU A 70 -5.22 34.84 -42.76
C GLU A 70 -6.10 34.78 -41.49
N ALA A 71 -5.54 35.33 -40.40
CA ALA A 71 -6.21 35.79 -39.16
C ALA A 71 -6.46 34.85 -37.96
N SER A 72 -5.97 33.60 -37.93
CA SER A 72 -6.12 32.75 -36.74
C SER A 72 -4.77 32.35 -36.12
N LEU A 73 -4.55 32.72 -34.85
CA LEU A 73 -3.36 32.31 -34.09
C LEU A 73 -3.28 30.77 -33.97
N PRO A 74 -2.07 30.18 -33.97
CA PRO A 74 -1.90 28.73 -33.83
C PRO A 74 -2.42 28.27 -32.46
N VAL A 75 -3.24 27.22 -32.46
CA VAL A 75 -3.86 26.66 -31.25
C VAL A 75 -3.18 25.35 -30.87
N VAL A 76 -2.65 25.27 -29.66
CA VAL A 76 -2.09 24.03 -29.10
C VAL A 76 -3.03 23.49 -28.03
N GLN A 77 -3.54 22.29 -28.25
CA GLN A 77 -4.39 21.60 -27.29
C GLN A 77 -3.52 20.88 -26.25
N LEU A 78 -3.72 21.21 -24.98
CA LEU A 78 -3.07 20.55 -23.86
C LEU A 78 -4.06 19.64 -23.12
N PRO A 79 -3.60 18.49 -22.61
CA PRO A 79 -4.43 17.52 -21.91
C PRO A 79 -4.71 17.90 -20.45
N ASP A 80 -3.97 18.84 -19.87
CA ASP A 80 -4.06 19.16 -18.44
C ASP A 80 -5.28 20.02 -18.09
N SER A 81 -5.63 20.09 -16.81
CA SER A 81 -6.69 20.97 -16.30
C SER A 81 -6.40 22.46 -16.55
N SER A 82 -7.45 23.23 -16.83
CA SER A 82 -7.32 24.67 -17.11
C SER A 82 -6.80 25.44 -15.89
N GLU A 83 -7.18 25.00 -14.69
CA GLU A 83 -6.80 25.56 -13.41
C GLU A 83 -5.31 25.34 -13.12
N ILE A 84 -4.81 24.13 -13.39
CA ILE A 84 -3.40 23.77 -13.19
C ILE A 84 -2.51 24.49 -14.20
N LEU A 85 -2.92 24.57 -15.47
CA LEU A 85 -2.21 25.35 -16.47
C LEU A 85 -2.18 26.83 -16.11
N ARG A 86 -3.28 27.40 -15.64
CA ARG A 86 -3.30 28.79 -15.17
C ARG A 86 -2.30 29.01 -14.04
N CYS A 87 -2.24 28.12 -13.05
CA CYS A 87 -1.23 28.18 -11.99
C CYS A 87 0.20 28.07 -12.56
N LEU A 88 0.46 27.11 -13.45
CA LEU A 88 1.77 26.93 -14.09
C LEU A 88 2.23 28.18 -14.84
N LEU A 89 1.34 28.80 -15.62
CA LEU A 89 1.63 30.02 -16.36
C LEU A 89 2.02 31.18 -15.43
N THR A 90 1.49 31.24 -14.20
CA THR A 90 1.90 32.29 -13.25
C THR A 90 3.36 32.19 -12.80
N PHE A 91 4.01 31.04 -12.96
CA PHE A 91 5.43 30.87 -12.69
C PHE A 91 6.32 31.13 -13.92
N ILE A 92 5.74 31.13 -15.12
CA ILE A 92 6.47 31.35 -16.38
C ILE A 92 6.46 32.84 -16.75
N PHE A 93 5.32 33.49 -16.54
CA PHE A 93 5.12 34.90 -16.88
C PHE A 93 5.41 35.80 -15.66
N PRO A 94 5.74 37.09 -15.88
CA PRO A 94 6.04 38.05 -14.82
C PRO A 94 4.77 38.51 -14.08
N VAL A 95 4.02 37.56 -13.53
CA VAL A 95 2.83 37.77 -12.71
C VAL A 95 3.05 37.15 -11.33
N THR A 96 2.18 37.46 -10.37
CA THR A 96 2.31 36.88 -9.02
C THR A 96 2.10 35.36 -9.09
N PRO A 97 3.08 34.55 -8.64
CA PRO A 97 2.94 33.09 -8.68
C PRO A 97 1.82 32.62 -7.78
N LEU A 98 0.92 31.81 -8.34
CA LEU A 98 -0.19 31.21 -7.62
C LEU A 98 0.10 29.73 -7.35
N VAL A 99 0.17 29.39 -6.07
CA VAL A 99 0.23 28.00 -5.62
C VAL A 99 -1.20 27.54 -5.31
N PRO A 100 -1.63 26.37 -5.80
CA PRO A 100 -2.89 25.76 -5.42
C PRO A 100 -3.01 25.52 -3.91
N SER A 101 -4.23 25.33 -3.40
CA SER A 101 -4.46 25.22 -1.95
C SER A 101 -4.47 23.78 -1.45
N THR A 102 -4.80 22.82 -2.31
CA THR A 102 -4.94 21.41 -1.93
C THR A 102 -3.69 20.60 -2.29
N PRO A 103 -3.34 19.56 -1.51
CA PRO A 103 -2.18 18.72 -1.82
C PRO A 103 -2.30 18.02 -3.19
N GLU A 104 -3.51 17.69 -3.63
CA GLU A 104 -3.79 17.09 -4.94
C GLU A 104 -3.38 18.04 -6.07
N GLU A 105 -3.89 19.27 -6.04
CA GLU A 105 -3.59 20.27 -7.07
C GLU A 105 -2.11 20.66 -7.04
N ILE A 106 -1.49 20.70 -5.86
CA ILE A 106 -0.04 20.97 -5.73
C ILE A 106 0.78 19.86 -6.39
N MET A 107 0.47 18.58 -6.11
CA MET A 107 1.18 17.45 -6.71
C MET A 107 0.90 17.37 -8.22
N GLU A 108 -0.32 17.67 -8.66
CA GLU A 108 -0.65 17.75 -10.09
C GLU A 108 0.14 18.86 -10.78
N LEU A 109 0.23 20.06 -10.20
CA LEU A 109 1.04 21.16 -10.74
C LEU A 109 2.52 20.77 -10.89
N LEU A 110 3.10 20.11 -9.89
CA LEU A 110 4.46 19.60 -9.95
C LEU A 110 4.61 18.53 -11.04
N SER A 111 3.63 17.63 -11.16
CA SER A 111 3.59 16.59 -12.20
C SER A 111 3.59 17.21 -13.59
N VAL A 112 2.73 18.19 -13.85
CA VAL A 112 2.62 18.84 -15.16
C VAL A 112 3.91 19.58 -15.51
N ALA A 113 4.50 20.32 -14.55
CA ALA A 113 5.78 20.99 -14.76
C ALA A 113 6.92 19.98 -15.06
N GLN A 114 6.91 18.81 -14.42
CA GLN A 114 7.86 17.71 -14.69
C GLN A 114 7.63 17.08 -16.08
N THR A 115 6.38 16.79 -16.45
CA THR A 115 6.03 16.26 -17.77
C THR A 115 6.49 17.19 -18.88
N TYR A 116 6.42 18.49 -18.66
CA TYR A 116 6.90 19.51 -19.60
C TYR A 116 8.38 19.86 -19.47
N GLN A 117 9.14 19.18 -18.61
CA GLN A 117 10.57 19.39 -18.37
C GLN A 117 10.91 20.85 -18.03
N MET A 118 10.14 21.45 -17.12
CA MET A 118 10.32 22.84 -16.70
C MET A 118 11.17 22.94 -15.42
N ASP A 119 12.47 22.61 -15.49
CA ASP A 119 13.34 22.47 -14.30
C ASP A 119 13.45 23.74 -13.42
N SER A 120 13.60 24.90 -14.06
CA SER A 120 13.66 26.20 -13.36
C SER A 120 12.33 26.51 -12.66
N VAL A 121 11.22 26.31 -13.37
CA VAL A 121 9.86 26.52 -12.86
C VAL A 121 9.58 25.57 -11.68
N LEU A 122 9.96 24.29 -11.79
CA LEU A 122 9.86 23.32 -10.71
C LEU A 122 10.58 23.78 -9.44
N THR A 123 11.78 24.34 -9.58
CA THR A 123 12.56 24.86 -8.45
C THR A 123 11.82 26.02 -7.77
N HIS A 124 11.27 26.94 -8.56
CA HIS A 124 10.48 28.06 -8.05
C HIS A 124 9.17 27.62 -7.37
N ILE A 125 8.46 26.64 -7.94
CA ILE A 125 7.25 26.08 -7.34
C ILE A 125 7.60 25.46 -5.99
N ARG A 126 8.66 24.65 -5.91
CA ARG A 126 9.11 23.99 -4.68
C ARG A 126 9.51 24.99 -3.58
N ASP A 127 10.26 26.04 -3.91
CA ASP A 127 10.63 27.10 -2.96
C ASP A 127 9.39 27.83 -2.43
N ARG A 128 8.43 28.16 -3.30
CA ARG A 128 7.16 28.78 -2.90
C ARG A 128 6.33 27.88 -1.99
N ILE A 129 6.23 26.59 -2.31
CA ILE A 129 5.54 25.60 -1.46
C ILE A 129 6.24 25.51 -0.10
N ALA A 130 7.57 25.42 -0.06
CA ALA A 130 8.33 25.30 1.18
C ALA A 130 8.17 26.52 2.11
N ARG A 131 8.03 27.73 1.56
CA ARG A 131 7.75 28.96 2.33
C ARG A 131 6.33 29.04 2.86
N ARG A 132 5.36 28.48 2.13
CA ARG A 132 3.92 28.60 2.45
C ARG A 132 3.41 27.47 3.33
N ASN A 133 3.89 26.26 3.11
CA ASN A 133 3.42 25.05 3.77
C ASN A 133 4.57 24.43 4.56
N SER A 134 4.46 24.44 5.89
CA SER A 134 5.31 23.62 6.74
C SER A 134 5.11 22.14 6.43
N LEU A 135 6.15 21.32 6.65
CA LEU A 135 6.07 19.86 6.53
C LEU A 135 4.86 19.35 7.35
N PRO A 136 4.09 18.36 6.84
CA PRO A 136 2.99 17.79 7.60
C PRO A 136 3.51 17.23 8.93
N THR A 137 2.96 17.73 10.04
CA THR A 137 3.35 17.31 11.41
C THR A 137 2.55 16.10 11.89
N SER A 138 1.59 15.61 11.10
CA SER A 138 0.78 14.45 11.41
C SER A 138 0.94 13.37 10.34
N LEU A 139 0.74 12.11 10.75
CA LEU A 139 0.95 10.93 9.92
C LEU A 139 0.02 10.90 8.69
N GLU A 140 -1.26 11.20 8.87
CA GLU A 140 -2.28 11.02 7.84
C GLU A 140 -2.06 11.92 6.60
N PRO A 141 -1.85 13.25 6.73
CA PRO A 141 -1.49 14.09 5.59
C PRO A 141 -0.16 13.70 4.95
N ALA A 142 0.81 13.21 5.73
CA ALA A 142 2.08 12.73 5.19
C ALA A 142 1.88 11.47 4.33
N LEU A 143 1.09 10.51 4.80
CA LEU A 143 0.75 9.32 4.01
C LEU A 143 0.02 9.69 2.72
N HIS A 144 -0.91 10.64 2.78
CA HIS A 144 -1.65 11.12 1.62
C HIS A 144 -0.76 11.79 0.57
N ILE A 145 0.12 12.72 1.01
CA ILE A 145 1.08 13.38 0.12
C ILE A 145 2.05 12.36 -0.49
N TYR A 146 2.49 11.37 0.30
CA TYR A 146 3.35 10.29 -0.21
C TYR A 146 2.63 9.45 -1.28
N ALA A 147 1.35 9.12 -1.06
CA ALA A 147 0.54 8.38 -2.02
C ALA A 147 0.39 9.14 -3.35
N LEU A 148 0.09 10.44 -3.28
CA LEU A 148 0.01 11.32 -4.45
C LEU A 148 1.37 11.43 -5.15
N ALA A 149 2.46 11.61 -4.41
CA ALA A 149 3.80 11.69 -4.98
C ALA A 149 4.19 10.39 -5.72
N GLN A 150 3.83 9.22 -5.18
CA GLN A 150 4.00 7.93 -5.85
C GLN A 150 3.16 7.85 -7.13
N LYS A 151 1.88 8.24 -7.06
CA LYS A 151 0.95 8.26 -8.22
C LYS A 151 1.48 9.13 -9.36
N TYR A 152 1.96 10.33 -9.06
CA TYR A 152 2.46 11.28 -10.05
C TYR A 152 3.93 11.06 -10.44
N GLY A 153 4.65 10.14 -9.79
CA GLY A 153 6.07 9.89 -10.07
C GLY A 153 7.00 11.03 -9.62
N LEU A 154 6.64 11.69 -8.52
CA LEU A 154 7.35 12.83 -7.94
C LEU A 154 8.35 12.34 -6.88
N ARG A 155 9.52 11.88 -7.34
CA ARG A 155 10.53 11.25 -6.47
C ARG A 155 11.04 12.15 -5.31
N PRO A 156 11.36 13.44 -5.53
CA PRO A 156 11.81 14.31 -4.44
C PRO A 156 10.76 14.47 -3.33
N GLU A 157 9.50 14.65 -3.73
CA GLU A 157 8.36 14.82 -2.85
C GLU A 157 8.06 13.52 -2.07
N ALA A 158 8.12 12.37 -2.75
CA ALA A 158 7.98 11.06 -2.12
C ALA A 158 9.06 10.82 -1.06
N LEU A 159 10.34 11.13 -1.36
CA LEU A 159 11.44 10.97 -0.41
C LEU A 159 11.32 11.88 0.80
N ARG A 160 11.03 13.17 0.57
CA ARG A 160 10.86 14.14 1.66
C ARG A 160 9.75 13.70 2.62
N THR A 161 8.66 13.19 2.05
CA THR A 161 7.52 12.72 2.85
C THR A 161 7.82 11.39 3.53
N ALA A 162 8.50 10.45 2.86
CA ALA A 162 8.95 9.20 3.46
C ALA A 162 9.86 9.43 4.67
N ARG A 163 10.77 10.43 4.59
CA ARG A 163 11.58 10.87 5.73
C ARG A 163 10.74 11.40 6.88
N THR A 164 9.70 12.17 6.59
CA THR A 164 8.78 12.68 7.62
C THR A 164 8.05 11.52 8.33
N VAL A 165 7.68 10.48 7.58
CA VAL A 165 7.00 9.30 8.14
C VAL A 165 7.94 8.46 9.03
N LEU A 166 9.27 8.58 8.93
CA LEU A 166 10.22 7.91 9.85
C LEU A 166 10.00 8.26 11.32
N ASN A 167 9.33 9.39 11.58
CA ASN A 167 8.96 9.81 12.93
C ASN A 167 7.85 8.95 13.56
N TYR A 168 7.26 8.03 12.81
CA TYR A 168 6.19 7.16 13.26
C TYR A 168 6.58 5.67 13.15
N PRO A 169 6.08 4.82 14.06
CA PRO A 169 6.32 3.39 13.94
C PRO A 169 5.65 2.82 12.68
N MET A 170 6.37 1.95 11.97
CA MET A 170 5.90 1.34 10.72
C MET A 170 5.27 -0.03 11.00
N THR A 171 4.12 -0.04 11.67
CA THR A 171 3.34 -1.28 11.92
C THR A 171 1.94 -1.18 11.30
N ILE A 172 1.34 -2.32 10.95
CA ILE A 172 -0.02 -2.33 10.40
C ILE A 172 -1.02 -1.80 11.43
N GLU A 173 -0.75 -1.98 12.72
CA GLU A 173 -1.56 -1.46 13.82
C GLU A 173 -1.55 0.07 13.92
N ASP A 174 -0.41 0.71 13.69
CA ASP A 174 -0.31 2.17 13.74
C ASP A 174 -0.99 2.83 12.53
N PHE A 175 -1.08 2.10 11.43
CA PHE A 175 -1.72 2.54 10.20
C PHE A 175 -3.24 2.32 10.25
N ASP A 176 -3.72 1.16 10.73
CA ASP A 176 -5.14 0.78 10.89
C ASP A 176 -6.10 1.45 9.89
N ASN A 177 -6.83 2.48 10.31
CA ASN A 177 -7.84 3.19 9.53
C ASN A 177 -7.29 4.13 8.43
N LYS A 178 -5.98 4.12 8.19
CA LYS A 178 -5.26 4.94 7.21
C LYS A 178 -4.66 4.08 6.09
N LEU A 179 -4.90 2.76 6.12
CA LEU A 179 -4.39 1.83 5.11
C LEU A 179 -5.09 2.01 3.75
N ASP A 180 -6.29 2.58 3.73
CA ASP A 180 -7.04 2.94 2.53
C ASP A 180 -6.44 4.13 1.76
N ILE A 181 -5.65 4.97 2.42
CA ILE A 181 -5.04 6.19 1.85
C ILE A 181 -4.09 5.87 0.69
N MET A 182 -3.40 4.71 0.72
CA MET A 182 -2.42 4.38 -0.31
C MET A 182 -2.48 2.93 -0.78
N PRO A 183 -2.17 2.66 -2.07
CA PRO A 183 -2.01 1.30 -2.57
C PRO A 183 -0.92 0.54 -1.81
N GLY A 184 -1.08 -0.77 -1.67
CA GLY A 184 -0.12 -1.65 -1.01
C GLY A 184 1.27 -1.62 -1.65
N ALA A 185 1.35 -1.36 -2.96
CA ALA A 185 2.64 -1.14 -3.63
C ALA A 185 3.41 0.08 -3.09
N ALA A 186 2.73 1.22 -2.91
CA ALA A 186 3.35 2.41 -2.32
C ALA A 186 3.71 2.16 -0.84
N LEU A 187 2.84 1.48 -0.10
CA LEU A 187 3.08 1.12 1.29
C LEU A 187 4.29 0.20 1.46
N TYR A 188 4.47 -0.76 0.54
CA TYR A 188 5.63 -1.64 0.50
C TYR A 188 6.93 -0.86 0.27
N GLU A 189 6.95 0.06 -0.70
CA GLU A 189 8.15 0.88 -0.96
C GLU A 189 8.50 1.75 0.24
N LEU A 190 7.50 2.31 0.93
CA LEU A 190 7.69 3.07 2.17
C LEU A 190 8.27 2.21 3.29
N TRP A 191 7.69 1.02 3.53
CA TRP A 191 8.17 0.08 4.54
C TRP A 191 9.61 -0.37 4.25
N LYS A 192 9.93 -0.73 3.00
CA LYS A 192 11.27 -1.13 2.59
C LYS A 192 12.29 0.00 2.75
N TYR A 193 11.91 1.24 2.42
CA TYR A 193 12.74 2.41 2.68
C TYR A 193 13.01 2.57 4.18
N HIS A 194 11.98 2.47 5.03
CA HIS A 194 12.11 2.51 6.49
C HIS A 194 13.05 1.43 7.04
N GLU A 195 12.89 0.18 6.60
CA GLU A 195 13.74 -0.93 7.02
C GLU A 195 15.20 -0.71 6.61
N ARG A 196 15.42 -0.23 5.38
CA ARG A 196 16.76 0.10 4.89
C ARG A 196 17.40 1.22 5.69
N VAL A 197 16.65 2.28 5.99
CA VAL A 197 17.11 3.40 6.83
C VAL A 197 17.53 2.88 8.19
N ARG A 198 16.69 2.10 8.88
CA ARG A 198 17.02 1.55 10.21
C ARG A 198 18.27 0.69 10.18
N THR A 199 18.42 -0.14 9.15
CA THR A 199 19.58 -1.04 9.01
C THR A 199 20.88 -0.26 8.83
N ILE A 200 20.90 0.73 7.91
CA ILE A 200 22.07 1.57 7.65
C ILE A 200 22.39 2.41 8.89
N LEU A 201 21.37 3.10 9.42
CA LEU A 201 21.53 3.99 10.58
C LEU A 201 22.01 3.25 11.82
N ALA A 202 21.48 2.06 12.11
CA ALA A 202 21.95 1.26 13.24
C ALA A 202 23.44 0.88 13.12
N SER A 203 23.91 0.60 11.90
CA SER A 203 25.33 0.33 11.64
C SER A 203 26.19 1.57 11.82
N ASP A 204 25.79 2.70 11.23
CA ASP A 204 26.55 3.94 11.28
C ASP A 204 26.62 4.52 12.69
N LEU A 205 25.51 4.47 13.44
CA LEU A 205 25.47 4.92 14.83
C LEU A 205 26.32 4.04 15.74
N LYS A 206 26.43 2.74 15.44
CA LYS A 206 27.37 1.86 16.15
C LYS A 206 28.82 2.30 15.90
N GLU A 207 29.17 2.64 14.66
CA GLU A 207 30.50 3.16 14.33
C GLU A 207 30.76 4.53 14.99
N PHE A 208 29.79 5.44 14.92
CA PHE A 208 29.85 6.75 15.57
C PHE A 208 30.08 6.65 17.07
N ARG A 209 29.33 5.79 17.76
CA ARG A 209 29.50 5.53 19.20
C ARG A 209 30.94 5.10 19.52
N MET A 210 31.48 4.16 18.74
CA MET A 210 32.78 3.55 19.01
C MET A 210 33.97 4.48 18.74
N PHE A 211 33.88 5.34 17.72
CA PHE A 211 35.06 6.05 17.21
C PHE A 211 34.95 7.57 17.19
N CYS A 212 33.75 8.15 17.16
CA CYS A 212 33.55 9.58 16.91
C CYS A 212 32.92 10.32 18.09
N ALA A 213 31.93 9.72 18.76
CA ALA A 213 31.16 10.37 19.81
C ALA A 213 32.06 10.93 20.93
N GLY A 214 33.03 10.14 21.41
CA GLY A 214 33.96 10.59 22.45
C GLY A 214 34.77 11.84 22.10
N GLY A 215 35.06 12.07 20.81
CA GLY A 215 35.76 13.26 20.33
C GLY A 215 34.87 14.51 20.23
N THR A 216 33.54 14.33 20.15
CA THR A 216 32.57 15.43 20.08
C THR A 216 32.12 15.93 21.46
N VAL A 217 32.15 15.07 22.48
CA VAL A 217 31.72 15.39 23.85
C VAL A 217 32.89 15.45 24.82
N THR A 218 33.93 16.19 24.44
CA THR A 218 35.16 16.34 25.23
C THR A 218 34.90 17.10 26.53
N GLY A 219 35.59 16.68 27.60
CA GLY A 219 35.51 17.35 28.91
C GLY A 219 34.31 16.95 29.78
N LEU A 220 33.40 16.08 29.32
CA LEU A 220 32.31 15.58 30.14
C LEU A 220 32.79 14.60 31.22
N ARG A 221 32.57 14.94 32.49
CA ARG A 221 32.81 14.03 33.62
C ARG A 221 31.52 13.33 34.03
N CYS A 222 31.41 12.05 33.71
CA CYS A 222 30.33 11.17 34.14
C CYS A 222 30.90 9.96 34.89
N THR A 223 30.23 9.53 35.96
CA THR A 223 30.64 8.36 36.76
C THR A 223 30.21 7.03 36.13
N LYS A 224 29.23 7.04 35.23
CA LYS A 224 28.76 5.87 34.47
C LYS A 224 29.10 6.02 32.99
N LEU A 225 30.20 5.40 32.58
CA LEU A 225 30.62 5.33 31.18
C LEU A 225 30.20 4.00 30.55
N SER A 226 29.91 4.03 29.25
CA SER A 226 29.72 2.82 28.45
C SER A 226 31.06 2.22 28.00
N SER A 227 31.01 1.08 27.30
CA SER A 227 32.18 0.49 26.64
C SER A 227 32.84 1.41 25.60
N SER A 228 32.09 2.39 25.09
CA SER A 228 32.55 3.39 24.12
C SER A 228 33.13 4.65 24.76
N GLN A 229 33.38 4.62 26.08
CA GLN A 229 33.99 5.73 26.85
C GLN A 229 33.19 7.05 26.85
N ILE A 230 31.90 7.00 26.49
CA ILE A 230 30.95 8.11 26.61
C ILE A 230 29.96 7.86 27.76
N PRO A 231 29.24 8.88 28.28
CA PRO A 231 28.22 8.68 29.29
C PRO A 231 27.17 7.64 28.87
N TYR A 232 26.84 6.70 29.75
CA TYR A 232 25.94 5.58 29.42
C TYR A 232 24.57 6.02 28.91
N TRP A 233 24.00 7.11 29.44
CA TRP A 233 22.71 7.64 28.99
C TRP A 233 22.77 8.15 27.54
N LEU A 234 23.90 8.75 27.14
CA LEU A 234 24.12 9.27 25.80
C LEU A 234 24.34 8.10 24.82
N ASP A 235 25.08 7.09 25.25
CA ASP A 235 25.26 5.85 24.50
C ASP A 235 23.92 5.15 24.22
N GLN A 236 23.06 5.04 25.24
CA GLN A 236 21.71 4.50 25.10
C GLN A 236 20.82 5.36 24.20
N TYR A 237 20.91 6.69 24.30
CA TYR A 237 20.19 7.60 23.41
C TYR A 237 20.60 7.37 21.95
N ILE A 238 21.90 7.36 21.65
CA ILE A 238 22.40 7.12 20.29
C ILE A 238 21.97 5.74 19.78
N GLU A 239 22.05 4.69 20.61
CA GLU A 239 21.57 3.36 20.25
C GLU A 239 20.06 3.34 19.95
N SER A 240 19.28 4.10 20.72
CA SER A 240 17.83 4.15 20.56
C SER A 240 17.40 4.75 19.22
N ILE A 241 18.16 5.73 18.70
CA ILE A 241 17.92 6.32 17.37
C ILE A 241 18.02 5.25 16.27
N GLY A 242 19.01 4.34 16.37
CA GLY A 242 19.16 3.26 15.38
C GLY A 242 17.97 2.30 15.35
N LYS A 243 17.29 2.10 16.49
CA LYS A 243 16.08 1.27 16.60
C LYS A 243 14.83 2.04 16.17
N SER A 244 14.79 3.32 16.53
CA SER A 244 13.63 4.20 16.42
C SER A 244 14.12 5.57 15.93
N PRO A 245 14.24 5.78 14.61
CA PRO A 245 14.80 7.02 14.04
C PRO A 245 14.07 8.29 14.48
N ASN A 246 12.80 8.15 14.84
CA ASN A 246 11.96 9.22 15.41
C ASN A 246 12.49 9.79 16.74
N LEU A 247 13.41 9.11 17.42
CA LEU A 247 14.06 9.60 18.63
C LEU A 247 15.20 10.57 18.35
N PHE A 248 15.56 10.79 17.08
CA PHE A 248 16.50 11.84 16.68
C PHE A 248 15.82 13.21 16.78
N ASP A 249 15.60 13.65 18.02
CA ASP A 249 14.94 14.91 18.36
C ASP A 249 15.62 15.55 19.57
N TYR A 250 15.77 16.87 19.52
CA TYR A 250 16.48 17.61 20.56
C TYR A 250 15.77 17.52 21.92
N ALA A 251 14.44 17.44 21.94
CA ALA A 251 13.68 17.23 23.17
C ALA A 251 13.94 15.84 23.77
N GLU A 252 14.02 14.79 22.95
CA GLU A 252 14.34 13.44 23.44
C GLU A 252 15.74 13.35 24.05
N LEU A 253 16.74 14.02 23.45
CA LEU A 253 18.07 14.16 24.04
C LEU A 253 18.01 14.82 25.42
N ASN A 254 17.27 15.93 25.53
CA ASN A 254 17.10 16.64 26.80
C ASN A 254 16.38 15.81 27.85
N ILE A 255 15.36 15.04 27.44
CA ILE A 255 14.64 14.13 28.33
C ILE A 255 15.58 13.03 28.83
N ALA A 256 16.40 12.44 27.97
CA ALA A 256 17.39 11.43 28.36
C ALA A 256 18.40 12.00 29.38
N MET A 257 18.90 13.21 29.14
CA MET A 257 19.80 13.93 30.04
C MET A 257 19.12 14.26 31.39
N ALA A 258 17.87 14.71 31.37
CA ALA A 258 17.10 15.01 32.58
C ALA A 258 16.84 13.77 33.44
N ARG A 259 16.52 12.62 32.81
CA ARG A 259 16.38 11.34 33.53
C ARG A 259 17.70 10.94 34.21
N HIS A 260 18.80 11.02 33.47
CA HIS A 260 20.12 10.70 34.03
C HIS A 260 20.52 11.59 35.21
N THR A 261 20.34 12.91 35.08
CA THR A 261 20.70 13.86 36.15
C THR A 261 19.84 13.65 37.40
N LYS A 262 18.56 13.31 37.25
CA LYS A 262 17.68 12.91 38.36
C LYS A 262 18.19 11.65 39.08
N ASP A 263 18.58 10.62 38.32
CA ASP A 263 19.12 9.38 38.88
C ASP A 263 20.47 9.59 39.59
N MET A 264 21.19 10.65 39.22
CA MET A 264 22.50 11.02 39.75
C MET A 264 22.47 12.16 40.78
N ALA A 265 21.28 12.62 41.21
CA ALA A 265 21.13 13.76 42.10
C ALA A 265 21.87 13.62 43.45
N SER A 266 22.23 12.40 43.84
CA SER A 266 23.00 12.09 45.06
C SER A 266 24.52 11.97 44.84
N GLN A 267 25.02 12.08 43.60
CA GLN A 267 26.45 11.93 43.28
C GLN A 267 27.12 13.28 42.93
N PRO A 268 28.05 13.79 43.76
CA PRO A 268 28.64 15.13 43.59
C PRO A 268 29.70 15.24 42.47
N ARG A 269 29.83 14.25 41.58
CA ARG A 269 30.89 14.17 40.55
C ARG A 269 30.39 14.08 39.11
N CYS A 270 29.08 14.16 38.88
CA CYS A 270 28.52 14.12 37.53
C CYS A 270 28.29 15.55 37.00
N GLU A 271 28.96 15.92 35.91
CA GLU A 271 28.85 17.24 35.27
C GLU A 271 27.90 17.24 34.06
N CYS A 272 27.18 16.13 33.82
CA CYS A 272 26.26 15.99 32.69
C CYS A 272 25.06 16.98 32.74
N ALA A 273 24.81 17.64 33.87
CA ALA A 273 23.78 18.69 33.98
C ALA A 273 24.24 20.06 33.45
N SER A 274 25.54 20.23 33.17
CA SER A 274 26.14 21.53 32.85
C SER A 274 26.98 21.48 31.56
N ILE A 275 26.52 20.69 30.59
CA ILE A 275 27.19 20.56 29.29
C ILE A 275 27.18 21.92 28.58
N PRO A 276 28.34 22.43 28.12
CA PRO A 276 28.38 23.68 27.37
C PRO A 276 27.55 23.60 26.07
N SER A 277 26.87 24.69 25.73
CA SER A 277 26.01 24.74 24.53
C SER A 277 26.76 24.50 23.22
N HIS A 278 28.05 24.88 23.15
CA HIS A 278 28.88 24.61 21.98
C HIS A 278 29.17 23.12 21.83
N THR A 279 29.48 22.40 22.92
CA THR A 279 29.69 20.95 22.92
C THR A 279 28.42 20.20 22.47
N ILE A 280 27.24 20.65 22.92
CA ILE A 280 25.96 20.08 22.45
C ILE A 280 25.78 20.32 20.95
N ARG A 281 26.12 21.51 20.46
CA ARG A 281 26.05 21.85 19.03
C ARG A 281 27.00 21.00 18.20
N ASP A 282 28.27 20.92 18.58
CA ASP A 282 29.28 20.15 17.86
C ASP A 282 28.90 18.65 17.79
N PHE A 283 28.39 18.11 18.90
CA PHE A 283 27.82 16.77 18.95
C PHE A 283 26.61 16.62 18.01
N TRP A 284 25.68 17.57 18.04
CA TRP A 284 24.46 17.53 17.24
C TRP A 284 24.76 17.64 15.74
N ASP A 285 25.69 18.51 15.34
CA ASP A 285 26.11 18.69 13.95
C ASP A 285 26.81 17.42 13.43
N ALA A 286 27.69 16.81 14.24
CA ALA A 286 28.35 15.56 13.88
C ALA A 286 27.36 14.38 13.76
N LEU A 287 26.44 14.25 14.73
CA LEU A 287 25.40 13.21 14.70
C LEU A 287 24.43 13.43 13.54
N GLY A 288 24.03 14.68 13.30
CA GLY A 288 23.13 15.07 12.21
C GLY A 288 23.72 14.75 10.84
N SER A 289 25.00 15.06 10.63
CA SER A 289 25.70 14.71 9.38
C SER A 289 25.66 13.21 9.10
N ILE A 290 25.85 12.37 10.12
CA ILE A 290 25.80 10.92 9.96
C ILE A 290 24.39 10.44 9.64
N VAL A 291 23.39 10.96 10.35
CA VAL A 291 21.98 10.63 10.10
C VAL A 291 21.58 11.00 8.66
N ASP A 292 21.97 12.19 8.20
CA ASP A 292 21.68 12.67 6.84
C ASP A 292 22.39 11.80 5.78
N ASP A 293 23.65 11.43 5.99
CA ASP A 293 24.41 10.53 5.11
C ASP A 293 23.79 9.12 5.06
N SER A 294 23.31 8.60 6.20
CA SER A 294 22.56 7.34 6.25
C SER A 294 21.30 7.42 5.39
N PHE A 295 20.56 8.54 5.48
CA PHE A 295 19.32 8.75 4.71
C PHE A 295 19.58 8.93 3.21
N GLU A 296 20.65 9.59 2.82
CA GLU A 296 21.04 9.71 1.40
C GLU A 296 21.44 8.35 0.82
N ARG A 297 22.19 7.51 1.55
CA ARG A 297 22.50 6.14 1.09
C ARG A 297 21.26 5.25 0.99
N ALA A 298 20.27 5.43 1.88
CA ALA A 298 19.02 4.68 1.86
C ALA A 298 18.06 5.10 0.73
N LYS A 299 18.24 6.28 0.12
CA LYS A 299 17.37 6.83 -0.94
C LYS A 299 17.20 5.90 -2.13
N SER A 300 18.19 5.06 -2.43
CA SER A 300 18.13 4.07 -3.52
C SER A 300 17.08 2.97 -3.27
N ALA A 301 16.71 2.71 -2.02
CA ALA A 301 15.72 1.69 -1.68
C ALA A 301 14.28 2.13 -1.95
N LEU A 302 14.03 3.44 -2.06
CA LEU A 302 12.72 3.95 -2.45
C LEU A 302 12.65 4.00 -3.98
N SER A 303 11.95 3.03 -4.58
CA SER A 303 11.56 3.06 -5.99
C SER A 303 10.20 3.72 -6.16
N LEU A 304 9.99 4.40 -7.30
CA LEU A 304 8.63 4.80 -7.67
C LEU A 304 7.87 3.56 -8.17
N VAL A 305 6.58 3.45 -7.83
CA VAL A 305 5.76 2.30 -8.25
C VAL A 305 5.75 2.15 -9.78
N ARG A 306 5.69 3.28 -10.51
CA ARG A 306 5.67 3.33 -11.98
C ARG A 306 6.97 2.83 -12.63
N GLU A 307 8.13 3.00 -11.98
CA GLU A 307 9.44 2.56 -12.50
C GLU A 307 9.54 1.03 -12.66
N ARG A 308 8.62 0.24 -12.08
CA ARG A 308 8.67 -1.24 -12.09
C ARG A 308 7.63 -1.91 -12.98
N GLU A 309 6.54 -1.23 -13.34
CA GLU A 309 5.56 -1.79 -14.28
C GLU A 309 6.18 -1.95 -15.68
N ASP A 310 7.10 -1.05 -16.05
CA ASP A 310 7.85 -1.08 -17.31
C ASP A 310 8.80 -2.30 -17.45
N PHE A 311 9.14 -2.99 -16.36
CA PHE A 311 10.04 -4.15 -16.37
C PHE A 311 9.33 -5.50 -16.52
N ARG A 312 7.99 -5.55 -16.49
CA ARG A 312 7.21 -6.79 -16.41
C ARG A 312 6.68 -7.27 -17.77
N ALA A 313 7.55 -7.42 -18.78
CA ALA A 313 7.19 -8.12 -20.01
C ALA A 313 8.41 -8.58 -20.85
N GLN A 314 9.25 -9.48 -20.31
CA GLN A 314 10.08 -10.35 -21.15
C GLN A 314 10.13 -11.75 -20.52
N ILE A 315 9.07 -12.53 -20.73
CA ILE A 315 9.11 -13.98 -20.54
C ILE A 315 9.41 -14.58 -21.91
N ASP A 316 10.43 -15.43 -21.96
CA ASP A 316 10.87 -16.15 -23.16
C ASP A 316 9.73 -17.08 -23.64
N SER A 317 9.11 -16.72 -24.77
CA SER A 317 7.92 -17.37 -25.35
C SER A 317 8.18 -18.78 -25.91
N SER A 318 9.40 -19.31 -25.73
CA SER A 318 9.89 -20.53 -26.37
C SER A 318 9.61 -21.82 -25.60
N GLN A 319 9.05 -21.77 -24.38
CA GLN A 319 8.91 -22.95 -23.51
C GLN A 319 7.52 -23.61 -23.49
N TYR A 320 6.48 -22.98 -24.07
CA TYR A 320 5.12 -23.55 -24.07
C TYR A 320 4.79 -24.21 -25.41
N LYS A 321 4.54 -25.51 -25.39
CA LYS A 321 3.86 -26.18 -26.50
C LYS A 321 2.39 -25.78 -26.47
N SER A 322 2.04 -24.71 -27.17
CA SER A 322 0.69 -24.14 -27.21
C SER A 322 -0.33 -25.21 -27.64
N PHE A 323 -1.40 -25.33 -26.88
CA PHE A 323 -2.56 -26.13 -27.26
C PHE A 323 -3.23 -25.43 -28.44
N ASP A 324 -3.01 -25.95 -29.64
CA ASP A 324 -3.48 -25.36 -30.90
C ASP A 324 -4.47 -26.30 -31.58
N ILE A 325 -5.53 -25.73 -32.17
CA ILE A 325 -6.57 -26.48 -32.88
C ILE A 325 -6.36 -26.29 -34.38
N PRO A 326 -5.79 -27.27 -35.12
CA PRO A 326 -5.33 -27.07 -36.49
C PRO A 326 -6.41 -26.64 -37.49
N ASP A 327 -7.68 -26.99 -37.23
CA ASP A 327 -8.85 -26.63 -38.04
C ASP A 327 -9.63 -25.40 -37.52
N GLY A 328 -9.06 -24.68 -36.54
CA GLY A 328 -9.67 -23.48 -35.98
C GLY A 328 -9.90 -22.39 -37.02
N ASN A 329 -11.04 -21.70 -36.92
CA ASN A 329 -11.47 -20.65 -37.85
C ASN A 329 -11.44 -19.22 -37.25
N PHE A 330 -10.74 -19.09 -36.12
CA PHE A 330 -10.57 -17.85 -35.38
C PHE A 330 -9.25 -17.89 -34.60
N ILE A 331 -8.56 -16.76 -34.50
CA ILE A 331 -7.32 -16.66 -33.76
C ILE A 331 -7.53 -15.76 -32.55
N ILE A 332 -7.23 -16.30 -31.37
CA ILE A 332 -7.02 -15.52 -30.15
C ILE A 332 -5.51 -15.31 -29.99
N ARG A 333 -5.09 -14.05 -29.82
CA ARG A 333 -3.70 -13.71 -29.52
C ARG A 333 -3.53 -13.32 -28.05
N SER A 334 -2.56 -13.91 -27.37
CA SER A 334 -2.21 -13.59 -25.98
C SER A 334 -1.43 -12.28 -25.84
N SER A 335 -1.35 -11.73 -24.63
CA SER A 335 -0.60 -10.49 -24.34
C SER A 335 0.89 -10.58 -24.68
N ASP A 336 1.45 -11.79 -24.69
CA ASP A 336 2.82 -12.13 -25.08
C ASP A 336 2.92 -12.61 -26.56
N ASN A 337 1.95 -12.24 -27.39
CA ASN A 337 1.90 -12.42 -28.85
C ASN A 337 1.87 -13.88 -29.34
N VAL A 338 1.39 -14.82 -28.53
CA VAL A 338 1.17 -16.21 -28.94
C VAL A 338 -0.22 -16.35 -29.54
N ASN A 339 -0.31 -16.92 -30.74
CA ASN A 339 -1.56 -17.17 -31.46
C ASN A 339 -2.12 -18.55 -31.10
N PHE A 340 -3.42 -18.61 -30.82
CA PHE A 340 -4.16 -19.84 -30.59
C PHE A 340 -5.30 -19.95 -31.61
N HIS A 341 -5.30 -21.00 -32.42
CA HIS A 341 -6.40 -21.32 -33.32
C HIS A 341 -7.53 -21.98 -32.52
N VAL A 342 -8.75 -21.48 -32.72
CA VAL A 342 -9.95 -21.92 -32.02
C VAL A 342 -11.17 -21.81 -32.93
N HIS A 343 -12.25 -22.50 -32.59
CA HIS A 343 -13.54 -22.41 -33.26
C HIS A 343 -14.41 -21.30 -32.65
N LYS A 344 -14.94 -20.41 -33.51
CA LYS A 344 -15.92 -19.38 -33.13
C LYS A 344 -17.13 -19.96 -32.38
N SER A 345 -17.63 -21.11 -32.84
CA SER A 345 -18.79 -21.78 -32.25
C SER A 345 -18.53 -22.23 -30.81
N VAL A 346 -17.36 -22.80 -30.52
CA VAL A 346 -17.00 -23.25 -29.17
C VAL A 346 -16.87 -22.07 -28.22
N LEU A 347 -16.20 -21.00 -28.64
CA LEU A 347 -16.11 -19.77 -27.85
C LEU A 347 -17.49 -19.16 -27.57
N ALA A 348 -18.34 -19.02 -28.60
CA ALA A 348 -19.68 -18.45 -28.47
C ALA A 348 -20.62 -19.32 -27.62
N MET A 349 -20.45 -20.64 -27.61
CA MET A 349 -21.20 -21.54 -26.72
C MET A 349 -20.75 -21.40 -25.26
N ALA A 350 -19.46 -21.20 -25.03
CA ALA A 350 -18.90 -21.11 -23.69
C ALA A 350 -19.02 -19.72 -23.05
N SER A 351 -19.18 -18.67 -23.86
CA SER A 351 -19.10 -17.27 -23.44
C SER A 351 -20.14 -16.41 -24.18
N PRO A 352 -21.13 -15.86 -23.46
CA PRO A 352 -22.02 -14.84 -24.02
C PRO A 352 -21.26 -13.62 -24.53
N PHE A 353 -20.24 -13.16 -23.81
CA PHE A 353 -19.34 -12.09 -24.25
C PHE A 353 -18.76 -12.36 -25.65
N PHE A 354 -18.18 -13.55 -25.89
CA PHE A 354 -17.63 -13.89 -27.20
C PHE A 354 -18.73 -14.09 -28.25
N LYS A 355 -19.90 -14.61 -27.87
CA LYS A 355 -21.05 -14.71 -28.78
C LYS A 355 -21.45 -13.34 -29.31
N ASP A 356 -21.52 -12.34 -28.44
CA ASP A 356 -21.88 -10.97 -28.80
C ASP A 356 -20.75 -10.32 -29.60
N LEU A 357 -19.49 -10.43 -29.15
CA LEU A 357 -18.32 -9.91 -29.87
C LEU A 357 -18.24 -10.43 -31.31
N LEU A 358 -18.49 -11.73 -31.50
CA LEU A 358 -18.45 -12.38 -32.82
C LEU A 358 -19.67 -12.05 -33.70
N SER A 359 -20.74 -11.50 -33.12
CA SER A 359 -21.93 -11.06 -33.87
C SER A 359 -21.78 -9.66 -34.47
N LEU A 360 -20.82 -8.87 -33.98
CA LEU A 360 -20.57 -7.51 -34.44
C LEU A 360 -19.85 -7.50 -35.80
N PRO A 361 -20.13 -6.51 -36.66
CA PRO A 361 -19.36 -6.30 -37.88
C PRO A 361 -17.90 -6.01 -37.53
N GLN A 362 -16.97 -6.66 -38.22
CA GLN A 362 -15.54 -6.46 -38.01
C GLN A 362 -15.14 -5.05 -38.48
N PRO A 363 -14.35 -4.30 -37.69
CA PRO A 363 -13.81 -3.02 -38.15
C PRO A 363 -12.92 -3.21 -39.39
N PRO A 364 -12.84 -2.21 -40.28
CA PRO A 364 -12.07 -2.31 -41.52
C PRO A 364 -10.57 -2.56 -41.29
N ASP A 365 -10.04 -2.14 -40.13
CA ASP A 365 -8.64 -2.30 -39.74
C ASP A 365 -8.37 -3.60 -38.95
N SER A 366 -9.31 -4.56 -38.95
CA SER A 366 -9.12 -5.85 -38.28
C SER A 366 -7.88 -6.59 -38.80
N GLU A 367 -7.10 -7.12 -37.88
CA GLU A 367 -5.94 -7.93 -38.22
C GLU A 367 -6.35 -9.34 -38.67
N PHE A 368 -5.75 -9.82 -39.76
CA PHE A 368 -5.89 -11.19 -40.24
C PHE A 368 -4.52 -11.88 -40.30
N VAL A 369 -4.47 -13.11 -39.82
CA VAL A 369 -3.30 -14.00 -39.96
C VAL A 369 -3.75 -15.23 -40.72
N ASN A 370 -3.09 -15.54 -41.84
CA ASN A 370 -3.43 -16.66 -42.73
C ASN A 370 -4.91 -16.67 -43.18
N GLY A 371 -5.51 -15.48 -43.36
CA GLY A 371 -6.92 -15.34 -43.75
C GLY A 371 -7.93 -15.52 -42.62
N LEU A 372 -7.47 -15.73 -41.38
CA LEU A 372 -8.32 -15.84 -40.19
C LEU A 372 -8.30 -14.54 -39.38
N PRO A 373 -9.46 -14.07 -38.88
CA PRO A 373 -9.51 -12.88 -38.04
C PRO A 373 -8.85 -13.13 -36.69
N VAL A 374 -8.10 -12.13 -36.21
CA VAL A 374 -7.36 -12.16 -34.95
C VAL A 374 -8.02 -11.23 -33.93
N VAL A 375 -8.16 -11.70 -32.69
CA VAL A 375 -8.49 -10.85 -31.55
C VAL A 375 -7.41 -10.96 -30.48
N GLN A 376 -6.83 -9.81 -30.15
CA GLN A 376 -5.86 -9.66 -29.06
C GLN A 376 -6.56 -9.66 -27.71
N LEU A 377 -6.11 -10.52 -26.79
CA LEU A 377 -6.56 -10.58 -25.40
C LEU A 377 -5.45 -10.10 -24.45
N SER A 378 -5.84 -9.80 -23.21
CA SER A 378 -4.92 -9.30 -22.17
C SER A 378 -4.25 -10.40 -21.36
N GLU A 379 -4.68 -11.65 -21.49
CA GLU A 379 -4.14 -12.78 -20.74
C GLU A 379 -2.89 -13.36 -21.44
N SER A 380 -1.97 -13.89 -20.65
CA SER A 380 -0.75 -14.54 -21.15
C SER A 380 -1.05 -15.85 -21.87
N ALA A 381 -0.10 -16.30 -22.68
CA ALA A 381 -0.19 -17.58 -23.39
C ALA A 381 -0.44 -18.75 -22.42
N GLU A 382 0.18 -18.75 -21.24
CA GLU A 382 -0.03 -19.79 -20.24
C GLU A 382 -1.49 -19.85 -19.75
N LEU A 383 -2.08 -18.70 -19.40
CA LEU A 383 -3.46 -18.63 -18.93
C LEU A 383 -4.45 -19.00 -20.03
N LEU A 384 -4.21 -18.53 -21.25
CA LEU A 384 -5.05 -18.88 -22.39
C LEU A 384 -4.93 -20.36 -22.75
N ASN A 385 -3.74 -20.95 -22.66
CA ASN A 385 -3.55 -22.39 -22.85
C ASN A 385 -4.40 -23.20 -21.85
N SER A 386 -4.41 -22.81 -20.57
CA SER A 386 -5.29 -23.42 -19.56
C SER A 386 -6.77 -23.25 -19.92
N LEU A 387 -7.20 -22.03 -20.25
CA LEU A 387 -8.60 -21.73 -20.60
C LEU A 387 -9.06 -22.56 -21.80
N ILE A 388 -8.29 -22.55 -22.89
CA ILE A 388 -8.58 -23.28 -24.13
C ILE A 388 -8.58 -24.78 -23.88
N SER A 389 -7.66 -25.31 -23.08
CA SER A 389 -7.64 -26.74 -22.73
C SER A 389 -8.91 -27.21 -22.00
N ILE A 390 -9.61 -26.31 -21.31
CA ILE A 390 -10.89 -26.60 -20.66
C ILE A 390 -12.05 -26.51 -21.65
N LEU A 391 -12.00 -25.58 -22.60
CA LEU A 391 -12.98 -25.47 -23.69
C LEU A 391 -12.93 -26.66 -24.66
N TYR A 392 -11.75 -27.26 -24.82
CA TYR A 392 -11.48 -28.44 -25.63
C TYR A 392 -10.91 -29.55 -24.73
N PRO A 393 -11.74 -30.22 -23.90
CA PRO A 393 -11.30 -31.08 -22.80
C PRO A 393 -10.73 -32.43 -23.25
N ILE A 394 -9.77 -32.43 -24.17
CA ILE A 394 -8.95 -33.58 -24.58
C ILE A 394 -7.86 -33.82 -23.52
N ARG A 395 -7.24 -32.74 -23.03
CA ARG A 395 -6.27 -32.73 -21.92
C ARG A 395 -6.41 -31.44 -21.14
N THR A 396 -7.19 -31.46 -20.06
CA THR A 396 -7.39 -30.29 -19.20
C THR A 396 -6.09 -29.93 -18.47
N VAL A 397 -5.62 -28.70 -18.63
CA VAL A 397 -4.43 -28.17 -17.97
C VAL A 397 -4.87 -27.13 -16.94
N ILE A 398 -4.86 -27.51 -15.67
CA ILE A 398 -5.10 -26.58 -14.55
C ILE A 398 -3.75 -25.99 -14.13
N PRO A 399 -3.65 -24.67 -13.90
CA PRO A 399 -2.43 -24.06 -13.39
C PRO A 399 -1.97 -24.69 -12.08
N ASN A 400 -0.66 -24.81 -11.89
CA ASN A 400 -0.05 -25.44 -10.72
C ASN A 400 0.16 -24.50 -9.51
N SER A 401 -0.33 -23.26 -9.58
CA SER A 401 -0.23 -22.28 -8.48
C SER A 401 -1.57 -21.61 -8.19
N TYR A 402 -1.82 -21.33 -6.91
CA TYR A 402 -3.06 -20.67 -6.46
C TYR A 402 -3.25 -19.30 -7.11
N GLU A 403 -2.17 -18.54 -7.26
CA GLU A 403 -2.17 -17.26 -7.97
C GLU A 403 -2.67 -17.38 -9.41
N LYS A 404 -2.11 -18.31 -10.20
CA LYS A 404 -2.52 -18.50 -11.60
C LYS A 404 -3.95 -19.00 -11.72
N LEU A 405 -4.40 -19.83 -10.77
CA LEU A 405 -5.80 -20.25 -10.68
C LEU A 405 -6.74 -19.05 -10.51
N LEU A 406 -6.41 -18.10 -9.62
CA LEU A 406 -7.21 -16.89 -9.44
C LEU A 406 -7.27 -16.05 -10.72
N TYR A 407 -6.16 -15.90 -11.44
CA TYR A 407 -6.17 -15.20 -12.72
C TYR A 407 -6.98 -15.94 -13.79
N LEU A 408 -6.95 -17.27 -13.82
CA LEU A 408 -7.78 -18.07 -14.72
C LEU A 408 -9.28 -17.89 -14.40
N LEU A 409 -9.67 -17.91 -13.12
CA LEU A 409 -11.04 -17.63 -12.69
C LEU A 409 -11.47 -16.21 -13.06
N ALA A 410 -10.59 -15.22 -12.87
CA ALA A 410 -10.83 -13.83 -13.26
C ALA A 410 -11.01 -13.67 -14.77
N ALA A 411 -10.23 -14.37 -15.59
CA ALA A 411 -10.41 -14.40 -17.04
C ALA A 411 -11.76 -15.03 -17.42
N CYS A 412 -12.15 -16.13 -16.76
CA CYS A 412 -13.46 -16.73 -16.97
C CYS A 412 -14.60 -15.77 -16.56
N GLN A 413 -14.42 -14.94 -15.53
CA GLN A 413 -15.40 -13.91 -15.14
C GLN A 413 -15.46 -12.77 -16.17
N LYS A 414 -14.30 -12.28 -16.62
CA LYS A 414 -14.18 -11.24 -17.65
C LYS A 414 -14.88 -11.62 -18.96
N TYR A 415 -14.78 -12.90 -19.34
CA TYR A 415 -15.40 -13.43 -20.55
C TYR A 415 -16.73 -14.15 -20.29
N GLU A 416 -17.35 -13.97 -19.12
CA GLU A 416 -18.68 -14.52 -18.80
C GLU A 416 -18.80 -16.06 -18.95
N MET A 417 -17.71 -16.79 -18.75
CA MET A 417 -17.64 -18.26 -18.88
C MET A 417 -18.04 -18.96 -17.56
N VAL A 418 -19.29 -18.80 -17.13
CA VAL A 418 -19.78 -19.30 -15.83
C VAL A 418 -19.65 -20.83 -15.67
N SER A 419 -19.94 -21.60 -16.72
CA SER A 419 -19.80 -23.06 -16.72
C SER A 419 -18.34 -23.50 -16.54
N VAL A 420 -17.41 -22.76 -17.15
CA VAL A 420 -15.96 -23.01 -17.04
C VAL A 420 -15.48 -22.70 -15.62
N GLN A 421 -15.94 -21.61 -15.01
CA GLN A 421 -15.65 -21.31 -13.59
C GLN A 421 -16.12 -22.44 -12.67
N THR A 422 -17.33 -22.94 -12.91
CA THR A 422 -17.92 -24.02 -12.10
C THR A 422 -17.10 -25.30 -12.23
N PHE A 423 -16.69 -25.64 -13.46
CA PHE A 423 -15.81 -26.77 -13.72
C PHE A 423 -14.47 -26.63 -12.98
N ILE A 424 -13.79 -25.49 -13.11
CA ILE A 424 -12.50 -25.22 -12.43
C ILE A 424 -12.66 -25.39 -10.91
N ARG A 425 -13.68 -24.78 -10.31
CA ARG A 425 -13.96 -24.91 -8.87
C ARG A 425 -14.17 -26.37 -8.47
N SER A 426 -14.91 -27.14 -9.28
CA SER A 426 -15.16 -28.55 -8.99
C SER A 426 -13.91 -29.42 -9.10
N GLU A 427 -13.05 -29.17 -10.08
CA GLU A 427 -11.78 -29.90 -10.24
C GLU A 427 -10.80 -29.59 -9.12
N VAL A 428 -10.71 -28.32 -8.69
CA VAL A 428 -9.87 -27.92 -7.54
C VAL A 428 -10.33 -28.62 -6.25
N MET A 429 -11.64 -28.76 -6.05
CA MET A 429 -12.20 -29.45 -4.88
C MET A 429 -12.03 -30.98 -4.95
N ARG A 430 -12.11 -31.56 -6.15
CA ARG A 430 -11.99 -33.01 -6.39
C ARG A 430 -10.54 -33.49 -6.37
N GLY A 431 -9.61 -32.65 -6.81
CA GLY A 431 -8.25 -33.02 -7.12
C GLY A 431 -7.39 -33.38 -5.92
N GLY A 432 -7.66 -32.89 -4.70
CA GLY A 432 -6.85 -33.13 -3.49
C GLY A 432 -5.40 -32.60 -3.54
N GLU A 433 -4.85 -32.42 -4.74
CA GLU A 433 -3.49 -32.01 -5.09
C GLU A 433 -3.32 -30.49 -5.16
N PHE A 434 -4.40 -29.70 -5.05
CA PHE A 434 -4.30 -28.24 -5.01
C PHE A 434 -4.26 -27.74 -3.56
N PRO A 435 -3.07 -27.43 -3.01
CA PRO A 435 -2.98 -26.97 -1.64
C PRO A 435 -3.71 -25.63 -1.51
N ALA A 436 -4.57 -25.54 -0.50
CA ALA A 436 -5.13 -24.26 -0.09
C ALA A 436 -3.96 -23.31 0.27
N PRO A 437 -4.03 -22.01 -0.06
CA PRO A 437 -2.88 -21.11 0.06
C PRO A 437 -2.39 -21.05 1.52
N GLN A 438 -1.09 -21.19 1.72
CA GLN A 438 -0.48 -21.25 3.06
C GLN A 438 0.45 -20.07 3.31
N GLY A 439 0.59 -19.70 4.58
CA GLY A 439 1.48 -18.63 5.01
C GLY A 439 1.18 -17.29 4.31
N ALA A 440 2.20 -16.67 3.75
CA ALA A 440 2.09 -15.41 3.02
C ALA A 440 1.21 -15.52 1.76
N GLU A 441 1.13 -16.70 1.13
CA GLU A 441 0.31 -16.92 -0.06
C GLU A 441 -1.18 -16.70 0.20
N ALA A 442 -1.65 -16.92 1.44
CA ALA A 442 -3.05 -16.64 1.80
C ALA A 442 -3.39 -15.14 1.69
N PHE A 443 -2.44 -14.26 2.01
CA PHE A 443 -2.61 -12.81 1.87
C PHE A 443 -2.55 -12.39 0.41
N THR A 444 -1.59 -12.93 -0.36
CA THR A 444 -1.49 -12.73 -1.81
C THR A 444 -2.78 -13.18 -2.52
N ALA A 445 -3.30 -14.36 -2.17
CA ALA A 445 -4.54 -14.90 -2.68
C ALA A 445 -5.73 -13.99 -2.38
N TYR A 446 -5.82 -13.47 -1.15
CA TYR A 446 -6.85 -12.53 -0.77
C TYR A 446 -6.76 -11.23 -1.59
N ALA A 447 -5.57 -10.66 -1.74
CA ALA A 447 -5.36 -9.42 -2.50
C ALA A 447 -5.77 -9.56 -3.98
N ILE A 448 -5.35 -10.66 -4.62
CA ILE A 448 -5.73 -10.96 -6.02
C ILE A 448 -7.23 -11.21 -6.11
N ALA A 449 -7.81 -12.05 -5.26
CA ALA A 449 -9.23 -12.36 -5.32
C ALA A 449 -10.11 -11.12 -5.08
N SER A 450 -9.70 -10.25 -4.15
CA SER A 450 -10.37 -8.97 -3.86
C SER A 450 -10.35 -8.02 -5.07
N SER A 451 -9.17 -7.78 -5.65
CA SER A 451 -9.02 -6.92 -6.84
C SER A 451 -9.75 -7.44 -8.08
N LYS A 452 -9.92 -8.78 -8.19
CA LYS A 452 -10.65 -9.41 -9.30
C LYS A 452 -12.15 -9.63 -9.02
N GLY A 453 -12.63 -9.27 -7.83
CA GLY A 453 -14.04 -9.48 -7.45
C GLY A 453 -14.44 -10.96 -7.34
N LEU A 454 -13.48 -11.86 -7.09
CA LEU A 454 -13.71 -13.30 -6.92
C LEU A 454 -14.17 -13.59 -5.49
N ILE A 455 -15.44 -13.28 -5.19
CA ILE A 455 -15.98 -13.29 -3.82
C ILE A 455 -15.77 -14.62 -3.08
N PRO A 456 -16.08 -15.81 -3.65
CA PRO A 456 -15.89 -17.08 -2.94
C PRO A 456 -14.43 -17.33 -2.57
N GLU A 457 -13.52 -17.05 -3.50
CA GLU A 457 -12.08 -17.24 -3.32
C GLU A 457 -11.51 -16.22 -2.33
N MET A 458 -11.99 -14.97 -2.37
CA MET A 458 -11.63 -13.89 -1.45
C MET A 458 -12.04 -14.25 -0.02
N GLU A 459 -13.28 -14.69 0.21
CA GLU A 459 -13.74 -15.10 1.55
C GLU A 459 -12.96 -16.29 2.10
N ASN A 460 -12.68 -17.28 1.24
CA ASN A 460 -11.88 -18.44 1.62
C ASN A 460 -10.45 -18.04 2.00
N ALA A 461 -9.80 -17.22 1.17
CA ALA A 461 -8.47 -16.70 1.44
C ALA A 461 -8.44 -15.87 2.74
N ALA A 462 -9.44 -15.00 2.95
CA ALA A 462 -9.56 -14.20 4.17
C ALA A 462 -9.56 -15.08 5.43
N ARG A 463 -10.33 -16.18 5.44
CA ARG A 463 -10.36 -17.14 6.56
C ARG A 463 -8.99 -17.79 6.78
N GLN A 464 -8.30 -18.14 5.71
CA GLN A 464 -6.97 -18.75 5.78
C GLN A 464 -5.93 -17.81 6.40
N THR A 465 -6.04 -16.50 6.17
CA THR A 465 -5.12 -15.53 6.80
C THR A 465 -5.18 -15.54 8.32
N LEU A 466 -6.30 -15.93 8.94
CA LEU A 466 -6.52 -15.85 10.39
C LEU A 466 -5.48 -16.64 11.20
N ASN A 467 -4.86 -17.67 10.60
CA ASN A 467 -3.85 -18.50 11.25
C ASN A 467 -2.42 -17.93 11.15
N TYR A 468 -2.25 -16.78 10.52
CA TYR A 468 -0.95 -16.19 10.25
C TYR A 468 -0.85 -14.75 10.77
N PRO A 469 0.38 -14.29 11.09
CA PRO A 469 0.59 -12.91 11.52
C PRO A 469 0.40 -11.96 10.32
N MET A 470 -0.30 -10.86 10.56
CA MET A 470 -0.48 -9.80 9.59
C MET A 470 0.46 -8.65 9.96
N THR A 471 1.72 -8.77 9.54
CA THR A 471 2.75 -7.72 9.68
C THR A 471 3.40 -7.45 8.32
N PHE A 472 4.00 -6.28 8.14
CA PHE A 472 4.66 -5.94 6.87
C PHE A 472 5.78 -6.93 6.51
N GLU A 473 6.53 -7.40 7.51
CA GLU A 473 7.59 -8.39 7.35
C GLU A 473 7.04 -9.73 6.84
N PHE A 474 5.89 -10.16 7.35
CA PHE A 474 5.27 -11.43 6.94
C PHE A 474 4.61 -11.34 5.57
N LEU A 475 3.96 -10.22 5.25
CA LEU A 475 3.34 -10.00 3.94
C LEU A 475 4.40 -9.83 2.85
N GLY A 476 5.53 -9.20 3.17
CA GLY A 476 6.65 -9.00 2.26
C GLY A 476 6.21 -8.40 0.93
N GLU A 477 6.71 -8.94 -0.18
CA GLU A 477 6.37 -8.45 -1.53
C GLU A 477 4.89 -8.63 -1.89
N GLY A 478 4.18 -9.55 -1.25
CA GLY A 478 2.74 -9.77 -1.45
C GLY A 478 1.91 -8.53 -1.12
N LEU A 479 2.42 -7.63 -0.26
CA LEU A 479 1.78 -6.34 0.04
C LEU A 479 1.54 -5.50 -1.22
N ARG A 480 2.39 -5.63 -2.24
CA ARG A 480 2.25 -4.88 -3.50
C ARG A 480 0.96 -5.15 -4.25
N LEU A 481 0.36 -6.33 -4.03
CA LEU A 481 -0.86 -6.76 -4.70
C LEU A 481 -2.12 -6.18 -4.07
N PHE A 482 -2.02 -5.59 -2.87
CA PHE A 482 -3.16 -5.02 -2.18
C PHE A 482 -3.52 -3.65 -2.76
N GLU A 483 -4.79 -3.49 -3.07
CA GLU A 483 -5.41 -2.17 -3.09
C GLU A 483 -5.55 -1.66 -1.64
N GLY A 484 -5.46 -0.34 -1.41
CA GLY A 484 -5.46 0.22 -0.05
C GLY A 484 -6.69 -0.21 0.76
N TRP A 485 -7.88 -0.15 0.14
CA TRP A 485 -9.13 -0.57 0.77
C TRP A 485 -9.16 -2.07 1.10
N ALA A 486 -8.59 -2.93 0.26
CA ALA A 486 -8.61 -4.38 0.47
C ALA A 486 -7.83 -4.76 1.74
N LEU A 487 -6.70 -4.11 2.00
CA LEU A 487 -5.95 -4.34 3.23
C LEU A 487 -6.74 -3.88 4.46
N CYS A 488 -7.39 -2.71 4.38
CA CYS A 488 -8.27 -2.21 5.45
C CYS A 488 -9.47 -3.14 5.70
N ASP A 489 -10.08 -3.68 4.66
CA ASP A 489 -11.18 -4.64 4.76
C ASP A 489 -10.75 -5.95 5.42
N LEU A 490 -9.55 -6.44 5.13
CA LEU A 490 -9.00 -7.61 5.79
C LEU A 490 -8.72 -7.35 7.28
N VAL A 491 -8.21 -6.17 7.63
CA VAL A 491 -8.07 -5.75 9.05
C VAL A 491 -9.44 -5.78 9.75
N ASN A 492 -10.46 -5.19 9.13
CA ASN A 492 -11.82 -5.19 9.64
C ASN A 492 -12.42 -6.59 9.76
N PHE A 493 -12.14 -7.47 8.80
CA PHE A 493 -12.55 -8.87 8.84
C PHE A 493 -11.93 -9.60 10.04
N ARG A 494 -10.62 -9.51 10.22
CA ARG A 494 -9.91 -10.15 11.34
C ARG A 494 -10.39 -9.67 12.69
N ARG A 495 -10.63 -8.35 12.83
CA ARG A 495 -11.22 -7.75 14.03
C ARG A 495 -12.59 -8.33 14.34
N ARG A 496 -13.48 -8.37 13.34
CA ARG A 496 -14.83 -8.96 13.47
C ARG A 496 -14.77 -10.44 13.83
N CYS A 497 -13.87 -11.22 13.23
CA CYS A 497 -13.69 -12.63 13.60
C CYS A 497 -13.33 -12.77 15.08
N ARG A 498 -12.31 -12.04 15.56
CA ARG A 498 -11.91 -12.03 16.97
C ARG A 498 -13.07 -11.64 17.89
N ASP A 499 -13.77 -10.55 17.58
CA ASP A 499 -14.83 -10.01 18.44
C ASP A 499 -16.05 -10.94 18.48
N ASN A 500 -16.39 -11.56 17.36
CA ASN A 500 -17.44 -12.59 17.29
C ASN A 500 -17.06 -13.82 18.14
N LEU A 501 -15.79 -14.26 18.08
CA LEU A 501 -15.31 -15.37 18.90
C LEU A 501 -15.36 -15.07 20.39
N VAL A 502 -14.97 -13.85 20.79
CA VAL A 502 -15.11 -13.37 22.17
C VAL A 502 -16.58 -13.38 22.61
N THR A 503 -17.48 -12.92 21.74
CA THR A 503 -18.93 -12.87 22.00
C THR A 503 -19.56 -14.25 22.11
N CYS A 504 -19.14 -15.20 21.25
CA CYS A 504 -19.57 -16.60 21.32
C CYS A 504 -19.14 -17.26 22.63
N LEU A 505 -17.87 -17.05 23.04
CA LEU A 505 -17.37 -17.56 24.33
C LEU A 505 -18.09 -16.91 25.51
N ASP A 506 -18.35 -15.60 25.44
CA ASP A 506 -19.09 -14.87 26.47
C ASP A 506 -20.51 -15.41 26.65
N SER A 507 -21.22 -15.59 25.53
CA SER A 507 -22.57 -16.16 25.50
C SER A 507 -22.57 -17.57 26.06
N TYR A 508 -21.61 -18.41 25.64
CA TYR A 508 -21.48 -19.78 26.10
C TYR A 508 -21.24 -19.88 27.62
N LEU A 509 -20.36 -19.02 28.17
CA LEU A 509 -20.06 -18.97 29.60
C LEU A 509 -21.20 -18.39 30.45
N LYS A 510 -22.04 -17.51 29.89
CA LYS A 510 -23.18 -16.88 30.59
C LYS A 510 -24.46 -17.71 30.59
N LEU A 511 -24.57 -18.72 29.72
CA LEU A 511 -25.73 -19.62 29.70
C LEU A 511 -25.97 -20.23 31.10
N LYS A 512 -27.22 -20.21 31.56
CA LYS A 512 -27.65 -20.85 32.81
C LYS A 512 -28.76 -21.88 32.52
N PRO A 513 -28.48 -23.19 32.58
CA PRO A 513 -27.15 -23.77 32.80
C PRO A 513 -26.23 -23.62 31.58
N PRO A 514 -24.90 -23.64 31.74
CA PRO A 514 -23.98 -23.55 30.61
C PRO A 514 -24.24 -24.72 29.64
N GLY A 515 -24.06 -24.48 28.34
CA GLY A 515 -24.60 -25.32 27.27
C GLY A 515 -24.30 -26.82 27.38
N PRO A 516 -25.10 -27.70 26.76
CA PRO A 516 -24.98 -29.15 26.92
C PRO A 516 -23.67 -29.65 26.30
N SER A 517 -22.68 -29.98 27.13
CA SER A 517 -21.54 -30.75 26.65
C SER A 517 -21.67 -32.20 27.06
N ARG A 518 -21.72 -33.07 26.04
CA ARG A 518 -21.87 -34.53 26.19
C ARG A 518 -20.64 -35.19 26.82
N ILE A 519 -19.50 -34.49 26.84
CA ILE A 519 -18.25 -34.95 27.44
C ILE A 519 -18.42 -35.20 28.96
N TRP A 520 -19.38 -34.54 29.61
CA TRP A 520 -19.48 -34.47 31.08
C TRP A 520 -20.47 -35.43 31.74
N LEU A 521 -21.19 -36.26 30.97
CA LEU A 521 -22.15 -37.21 31.54
C LEU A 521 -21.51 -38.30 32.42
N SER A 522 -20.17 -38.37 32.52
CA SER A 522 -19.44 -39.48 33.15
C SER A 522 -18.28 -39.06 34.08
N CYS A 523 -18.15 -37.78 34.47
CA CYS A 523 -17.07 -37.34 35.37
C CYS A 523 -17.41 -37.65 36.86
N PRO A 524 -16.58 -38.40 37.61
CA PRO A 524 -16.85 -38.76 39.01
C PRO A 524 -16.60 -37.62 40.01
N GLU A 525 -15.76 -36.63 39.67
CA GLU A 525 -15.49 -35.45 40.51
C GLU A 525 -16.58 -34.36 40.37
N ALA A 526 -17.48 -34.49 39.39
CA ALA A 526 -18.61 -33.59 39.27
C ALA A 526 -19.60 -33.87 40.42
N THR A 527 -19.79 -32.90 41.31
CA THR A 527 -20.82 -33.02 42.37
C THR A 527 -22.18 -33.36 41.76
N SER A 528 -22.98 -34.18 42.45
CA SER A 528 -24.34 -34.56 42.03
C SER A 528 -25.20 -33.34 41.62
N MET A 529 -24.93 -32.18 42.23
CA MET A 529 -25.58 -30.91 41.92
C MET A 529 -25.10 -30.27 40.61
N ALA A 530 -23.79 -30.33 40.30
CA ALA A 530 -23.24 -29.89 39.00
C ALA A 530 -23.72 -30.78 37.85
N TYR A 531 -23.87 -32.09 38.09
CA TYR A 531 -24.43 -33.06 37.14
C TYR A 531 -25.89 -32.75 36.78
N ARG A 532 -26.74 -32.51 37.79
CA ARG A 532 -28.17 -32.17 37.60
C ARG A 532 -28.35 -30.81 36.92
N ASN A 533 -27.48 -29.85 37.22
CA ASN A 533 -27.56 -28.49 36.71
C ASN A 533 -26.67 -28.22 35.49
N ARG A 534 -26.07 -29.24 34.85
CA ARG A 534 -25.21 -29.11 33.66
C ARG A 534 -24.19 -27.96 33.76
N VAL A 535 -23.53 -27.82 34.90
CA VAL A 535 -22.57 -26.72 35.15
C VAL A 535 -21.18 -27.09 34.59
N LEU A 536 -20.48 -26.14 33.98
CA LEU A 536 -19.10 -26.29 33.50
C LEU A 536 -18.15 -26.61 34.69
N PRO A 537 -17.26 -27.63 34.57
CA PRO A 537 -16.21 -27.86 35.56
C PRO A 537 -15.32 -26.63 35.74
N THR A 538 -14.81 -26.43 36.95
CA THR A 538 -13.96 -25.26 37.30
C THR A 538 -12.76 -25.12 36.36
N TRP A 539 -12.04 -26.21 36.08
CA TRP A 539 -10.87 -26.19 35.19
C TRP A 539 -11.21 -25.78 33.75
N LEU A 540 -12.36 -26.21 33.22
CA LEU A 540 -12.79 -25.88 31.86
C LEU A 540 -13.33 -24.45 31.80
N ASN A 541 -14.07 -24.04 32.83
CA ASN A 541 -14.51 -22.66 32.99
C ASN A 541 -13.29 -21.72 33.07
N GLU A 542 -12.25 -22.09 33.81
CA GLU A 542 -10.99 -21.36 33.88
C GLU A 542 -10.25 -21.34 32.54
N LEU A 543 -10.17 -22.47 31.82
CA LEU A 543 -9.54 -22.53 30.49
C LEU A 543 -10.25 -21.62 29.49
N LEU A 544 -11.58 -21.73 29.41
CA LEU A 544 -12.40 -20.91 28.50
C LEU A 544 -12.34 -19.43 28.88
N SER A 545 -12.37 -19.10 30.18
CA SER A 545 -12.23 -17.72 30.67
C SER A 545 -10.85 -17.15 30.36
N ARG A 546 -9.79 -17.94 30.52
CA ARG A 546 -8.41 -17.56 30.18
C ARG A 546 -8.27 -17.30 28.69
N ASN A 547 -8.82 -18.18 27.85
CA ASN A 547 -8.84 -18.00 26.40
C ASN A 547 -9.64 -16.77 25.98
N GLN A 548 -10.80 -16.54 26.60
CA GLN A 548 -11.59 -15.33 26.37
C GLN A 548 -10.80 -14.06 26.71
N ASN A 549 -10.12 -14.03 27.86
CA ASN A 549 -9.30 -12.88 28.26
C ASN A 549 -8.10 -12.67 27.34
N SER A 550 -7.44 -13.75 26.92
CA SER A 550 -6.36 -13.68 25.93
C SER A 550 -6.85 -13.10 24.61
N LEU A 551 -8.00 -13.55 24.09
CA LEU A 551 -8.60 -13.06 22.85
C LEU A 551 -9.00 -11.58 22.95
N LYS A 552 -9.51 -11.13 24.10
CA LYS A 552 -9.86 -9.71 24.33
C LYS A 552 -8.65 -8.78 24.24
N LEU A 553 -7.48 -9.24 24.71
CA LEU A 553 -6.24 -8.47 24.68
C LEU A 553 -5.44 -8.65 23.38
N GLN A 554 -5.84 -9.60 22.54
CA GLN A 554 -5.11 -9.95 21.34
C GLN A 554 -5.28 -8.89 20.24
N LYS A 555 -4.15 -8.46 19.66
CA LYS A 555 -4.13 -7.59 18.48
C LYS A 555 -4.69 -8.32 17.26
N PHE A 556 -5.37 -7.61 16.37
CA PHE A 556 -5.92 -8.19 15.13
C PHE A 556 -4.82 -8.74 14.19
N THR A 557 -3.60 -8.23 14.31
CA THR A 557 -2.42 -8.68 13.55
C THR A 557 -1.88 -10.02 14.02
N SER A 558 -2.21 -10.44 15.24
CA SER A 558 -1.76 -11.72 15.77
C SER A 558 -2.55 -12.88 15.13
N PRO A 559 -1.93 -14.06 14.95
CA PRO A 559 -2.64 -15.28 14.54
C PRO A 559 -3.73 -15.63 15.54
N LEU A 560 -4.96 -15.82 15.08
CA LEU A 560 -6.05 -16.29 15.94
C LEU A 560 -5.80 -17.75 16.35
N ASP A 561 -5.43 -18.62 15.41
CA ASP A 561 -5.03 -20.04 15.63
C ASP A 561 -5.89 -20.80 16.67
N ILE A 562 -7.18 -20.50 16.73
CA ILE A 562 -8.04 -20.95 17.84
C ILE A 562 -8.24 -22.46 17.76
N HIS A 563 -8.39 -23.01 16.56
CA HIS A 563 -8.68 -24.43 16.42
C HIS A 563 -7.51 -25.33 16.83
N SER A 564 -6.26 -24.96 16.55
CA SER A 564 -5.12 -25.80 16.92
C SER A 564 -4.67 -25.50 18.36
N ARG A 565 -4.57 -24.22 18.72
CA ARG A 565 -4.13 -23.79 20.05
C ARG A 565 -5.13 -24.14 21.14
N THR A 566 -6.40 -23.74 21.01
CA THR A 566 -7.41 -24.01 22.05
C THR A 566 -7.68 -25.51 22.18
N ARG A 567 -7.61 -26.27 21.07
CA ARG A 567 -7.71 -27.73 21.12
C ARG A 567 -6.50 -28.35 21.83
N GLY A 568 -5.29 -27.88 21.56
CA GLY A 568 -4.08 -28.30 22.25
C GLY A 568 -4.15 -28.01 23.75
N GLU A 569 -4.50 -26.78 24.12
CA GLU A 569 -4.69 -26.37 25.52
C GLU A 569 -5.81 -27.17 26.21
N TYR A 570 -6.90 -27.45 25.50
CA TYR A 570 -7.97 -28.34 25.97
C TYR A 570 -7.46 -29.75 26.24
N PHE A 571 -6.69 -30.35 25.33
CA PHE A 571 -6.12 -31.67 25.54
C PHE A 571 -5.15 -31.71 26.71
N VAL A 572 -4.32 -30.68 26.89
CA VAL A 572 -3.42 -30.55 28.03
C VAL A 572 -4.23 -30.45 29.32
N ALA A 573 -5.23 -29.57 29.37
CA ALA A 573 -6.10 -29.41 30.54
C ALA A 573 -6.90 -30.68 30.86
N LEU A 574 -7.39 -31.39 29.84
CA LEU A 574 -8.10 -32.67 29.99
C LEU A 574 -7.18 -33.76 30.58
N ARG A 575 -5.91 -33.82 30.16
CA ARG A 575 -4.94 -34.77 30.74
C ARG A 575 -4.55 -34.40 32.17
N SER A 576 -4.43 -33.11 32.48
CA SER A 576 -4.11 -32.61 33.82
C SER A 576 -5.29 -32.72 34.80
N HIS A 577 -6.51 -32.88 34.30
CA HIS A 577 -7.69 -33.15 35.12
C HIS A 577 -7.67 -34.60 35.67
N GLY A 578 -6.91 -34.77 36.76
CA GLY A 578 -7.01 -35.89 37.70
C GLY A 578 -6.76 -37.31 37.16
N ASN A 579 -6.19 -37.49 35.96
CA ASN A 579 -6.20 -38.79 35.26
C ASN A 579 -7.62 -39.39 35.14
N CYS A 580 -8.62 -38.54 34.93
CA CYS A 580 -10.01 -38.97 34.82
C CYS A 580 -10.25 -39.74 33.50
N ASN A 581 -10.06 -41.07 33.56
CA ASN A 581 -10.21 -41.99 32.42
C ASN A 581 -11.60 -41.93 31.78
N SER A 582 -12.63 -41.54 32.53
CA SER A 582 -13.99 -41.41 32.00
C SER A 582 -14.16 -40.18 31.12
N CYS A 583 -13.66 -39.00 31.52
CA CYS A 583 -13.68 -37.80 30.67
C CYS A 583 -12.87 -38.01 29.38
N LEU A 584 -11.69 -38.63 29.50
CA LEU A 584 -10.86 -38.98 28.36
C LEU A 584 -11.56 -40.02 27.45
N GLY A 585 -12.19 -41.03 28.05
CA GLY A 585 -12.94 -42.07 27.34
C GLY A 585 -14.16 -41.52 26.58
N VAL A 586 -14.91 -40.59 27.17
CA VAL A 586 -16.05 -39.94 26.50
C VAL A 586 -15.58 -39.07 25.32
N HIS A 587 -14.47 -38.35 25.46
CA HIS A 587 -13.88 -37.58 24.35
C HIS A 587 -13.35 -38.50 23.23
N ILE A 588 -12.72 -39.62 23.57
CA ILE A 588 -12.26 -40.61 22.58
C ILE A 588 -13.44 -41.26 21.84
N THR A 589 -14.56 -41.51 22.52
CA THR A 589 -15.72 -42.21 21.94
C THR A 589 -16.68 -41.30 21.16
N ASN A 590 -16.80 -40.01 21.53
CA ASN A 590 -17.78 -39.10 20.92
C ASN A 590 -17.17 -37.97 20.09
N GLY A 591 -15.84 -37.83 20.07
CA GLY A 591 -15.14 -36.69 19.47
C GLY A 591 -15.26 -35.43 20.30
#